data_AF-A0A1Z8B9E8-F1
#
_entry.id   AF-A0A1Z8B9E8-F1
#
_cell.length_a   1.000
_cell.length_b   1.000
_cell.length_c   1.000
_cell.angle_alpha   90.00
_cell.angle_beta   90.00
_cell.angle_gamma   90.00
#
_symmetry.space_group_name_H-M   'P 1'
#
loop_
_entity.id
_entity.type
_entity.pdbx_description
1 polymer ?
#
loop_
_entity_poly.entity_id
_entity_poly.type
_entity_poly.pdbx_seq_one_letter_code
_entity_poly.pdbx_strand_id
1 'polypeptide(L)'
;MAIFKRDPWILDIYRTYSGESHLYVRGRALEDQPLKHYEQQTLYQTLRNTWRTFKTDEIRNAQVKLTLPNGKFFEVKADHEGYFLFNIATDFNLHDLTDKEGYLLLTVSFIEDNAAFAKAKRQKRIKINKFTGETLVPYSEAAYGVISDIDDTIMHTGVTSFLKLRVAFNTFFKNYDRRLPLKGAASFYQLLHRGASSKDQNPMFYLSNSPWNLYKYLEKFLDFHGFPKGPILLRDFPTPWDRTPKLKRP
;
A
#
# COMPACT_ATOMS: atom_id res chain seq x y z
N MET A 1 -35.95 -3.73 3.33
CA MET A 1 -35.16 -4.27 4.47
C MET A 1 -33.87 -4.88 3.94
N ALA A 2 -32.72 -4.22 4.15
CA ALA A 2 -31.40 -4.85 4.17
C ALA A 2 -30.50 -3.94 5.04
N ILE A 3 -30.69 -4.01 6.36
CA ILE A 3 -30.22 -2.97 7.30
C ILE A 3 -28.72 -3.09 7.62
N PHE A 4 -28.01 -4.16 7.25
CA PHE A 4 -26.54 -4.21 7.37
C PHE A 4 -25.90 -5.06 6.27
N LYS A 5 -25.32 -4.42 5.25
CA LYS A 5 -24.41 -5.10 4.30
C LYS A 5 -23.07 -5.28 4.99
N ARG A 6 -22.65 -6.53 5.22
CA ARG A 6 -21.35 -6.85 5.83
C ARG A 6 -20.21 -6.42 4.92
N ASP A 7 -19.14 -5.94 5.53
CA ASP A 7 -17.97 -5.45 4.79
C ASP A 7 -17.25 -6.63 4.13
N PRO A 8 -16.87 -6.51 2.84
CA PRO A 8 -16.24 -7.60 2.12
C PRO A 8 -14.82 -7.84 2.63
N TRP A 9 -14.35 -9.07 2.47
CA TRP A 9 -12.96 -9.40 2.72
C TRP A 9 -12.14 -9.01 1.51
N ILE A 10 -11.07 -8.25 1.75
CA ILE A 10 -10.15 -7.76 0.73
C ILE A 10 -8.71 -8.08 1.13
N LEU A 11 -7.85 -8.17 0.11
CA LEU A 11 -6.40 -8.12 0.25
C LEU A 11 -5.96 -6.80 -0.37
N ASP A 12 -5.38 -5.90 0.43
CA ASP A 12 -4.75 -4.67 -0.04
C ASP A 12 -3.25 -4.94 -0.17
N ILE A 13 -2.76 -4.91 -1.40
CA ILE A 13 -1.35 -5.20 -1.72
C ILE A 13 -0.62 -3.87 -1.82
N TYR A 14 0.51 -3.77 -1.13
CA TYR A 14 1.30 -2.55 -1.09
C TYR A 14 2.32 -2.52 -2.23
N ARG A 15 2.55 -1.34 -2.80
CA ARG A 15 3.64 -1.01 -3.71
C ARG A 15 4.95 -1.19 -2.96
N THR A 16 5.62 -2.28 -3.30
CA THR A 16 6.88 -2.72 -2.73
C THR A 16 7.95 -2.76 -3.82
N TYR A 17 9.18 -3.09 -3.45
CA TYR A 17 10.25 -3.37 -4.40
C TYR A 17 10.78 -4.78 -4.16
N SER A 18 11.17 -5.43 -5.24
CA SER A 18 11.81 -6.75 -5.29
C SER A 18 13.17 -6.62 -5.98
N GLY A 19 14.06 -7.59 -5.75
CA GLY A 19 15.30 -7.73 -6.50
C GLY A 19 15.13 -8.67 -7.68
N GLU A 20 16.16 -8.81 -8.52
CA GLU A 20 16.14 -9.73 -9.66
C GLU A 20 15.87 -11.20 -9.25
N SER A 21 16.45 -11.63 -8.13
CA SER A 21 16.32 -13.00 -7.60
C SER A 21 15.64 -13.06 -6.23
N HIS A 22 14.90 -12.02 -5.87
CA HIS A 22 14.30 -11.92 -4.54
C HIS A 22 12.95 -11.21 -4.58
N LEU A 23 11.88 -11.96 -4.36
CA LEU A 23 10.51 -11.46 -4.32
C LEU A 23 10.21 -10.89 -2.93
N TYR A 24 9.91 -9.60 -2.87
CA TYR A 24 9.47 -8.92 -1.66
C TYR A 24 8.13 -8.21 -1.92
N VAL A 25 7.06 -8.74 -1.32
CA VAL A 25 5.68 -8.25 -1.48
C VAL A 25 4.99 -8.23 -0.13
N ARG A 26 4.49 -7.06 0.26
CA ARG A 26 3.78 -6.85 1.51
C ARG A 26 2.33 -6.45 1.23
N GLY A 27 1.43 -6.82 2.12
CA GLY A 27 0.05 -6.36 2.07
C GLY A 27 -0.69 -6.66 3.36
N ARG A 28 -2.01 -6.43 3.34
CA ARG A 28 -2.87 -6.63 4.50
C ARG A 28 -4.23 -7.21 4.13
N ALA A 29 -4.68 -8.17 4.92
CA ALA A 29 -5.99 -8.80 4.83
C ALA A 29 -7.00 -8.06 5.73
N LEU A 30 -8.05 -7.53 5.13
CA LEU A 30 -8.98 -6.60 5.78
C LEU A 30 -10.44 -6.94 5.49
N GLU A 31 -11.32 -6.63 6.43
CA GLU A 31 -12.76 -6.57 6.25
C GLU A 31 -13.17 -5.14 5.86
N ASP A 32 -13.01 -4.76 4.60
CA ASP A 32 -13.21 -3.37 4.19
C ASP A 32 -14.10 -3.22 2.95
N GLN A 33 -14.90 -2.16 2.91
CA GLN A 33 -15.56 -1.74 1.68
C GLN A 33 -14.59 -0.94 0.82
N PRO A 34 -14.52 -1.18 -0.49
CA PRO A 34 -13.76 -0.30 -1.37
C PRO A 34 -14.26 1.14 -1.17
N LEU A 35 -13.32 2.07 -1.04
CA LEU A 35 -13.60 3.51 -0.93
C LEU A 35 -14.61 3.90 -2.00
N LYS A 36 -15.86 4.10 -1.61
CA LYS A 36 -16.90 4.52 -2.53
C LYS A 36 -16.56 5.92 -2.99
N HIS A 37 -16.03 6.03 -4.21
CA HIS A 37 -15.99 7.30 -4.93
C HIS A 37 -17.43 7.61 -5.29
N TYR A 38 -18.01 8.58 -4.59
CA TYR A 38 -19.19 9.26 -5.09
C TYR A 38 -18.68 10.56 -5.70
N GLU A 39 -19.02 10.83 -6.96
CA GLU A 39 -18.56 12.01 -7.73
C GLU A 39 -18.95 13.35 -7.08
N GLN A 40 -19.83 13.32 -6.07
CA GLN A 40 -20.23 14.47 -5.27
C GLN A 40 -20.29 14.09 -3.78
N GLN A 41 -19.16 14.06 -3.08
CA GLN A 41 -19.15 13.98 -1.61
C GLN A 41 -18.98 15.35 -0.97
N THR A 42 -19.74 15.57 0.10
CA THR A 42 -19.46 16.66 1.04
C THR A 42 -18.25 16.28 1.90
N LEU A 43 -17.41 17.25 2.29
CA LEU A 43 -16.18 17.04 3.06
C LEU A 43 -16.37 16.18 4.33
N TYR A 44 -17.54 16.24 4.97
CA TYR A 44 -17.90 15.41 6.13
C TYR A 44 -18.01 13.91 5.82
N GLN A 45 -18.45 13.55 4.62
CA GLN A 45 -18.56 12.16 4.18
C GLN A 45 -17.18 11.58 3.84
N THR A 46 -16.31 12.37 3.22
CA THR A 46 -14.89 12.02 2.99
C THR A 46 -14.18 11.80 4.33
N LEU A 47 -14.36 12.69 5.30
CA LEU A 47 -13.87 12.58 6.69
C LEU A 47 -14.32 11.29 7.37
N ARG A 48 -15.63 11.00 7.34
CA ARG A 48 -16.20 9.79 7.97
C ARG A 48 -15.72 8.50 7.29
N ASN A 49 -15.63 8.49 5.97
CA ASN A 49 -15.13 7.33 5.22
C ASN A 49 -13.65 7.08 5.52
N THR A 50 -12.84 8.14 5.55
CA THR A 50 -11.42 8.08 5.95
C THR A 50 -11.24 7.58 7.39
N TRP A 51 -12.08 8.03 8.32
CA TRP A 51 -12.02 7.57 9.71
C TRP A 51 -12.37 6.08 9.87
N ARG A 52 -13.30 5.56 9.07
CA ARG A 52 -13.56 4.11 8.99
C ARG A 52 -12.36 3.35 8.44
N THR A 53 -11.65 3.91 7.46
CA THR A 53 -10.39 3.33 6.95
C THR A 53 -9.28 3.31 8.00
N PHE A 54 -9.26 4.25 8.97
CA PHE A 54 -8.26 4.20 10.05
C PHE A 54 -8.52 3.05 11.04
N LYS A 55 -9.80 2.72 11.27
CA LYS A 55 -10.24 1.57 12.07
C LYS A 55 -10.47 0.38 11.14
N THR A 56 -9.41 -0.11 10.52
CA THR A 56 -9.45 -1.31 9.68
C THR A 56 -9.82 -2.51 10.54
N ASP A 57 -10.87 -3.24 10.18
CA ASP A 57 -11.19 -4.52 10.79
C ASP A 57 -10.28 -5.58 10.15
N GLU A 58 -9.26 -6.06 10.87
CA GLU A 58 -8.29 -7.02 10.32
C GLU A 58 -8.82 -8.45 10.20
N ILE A 59 -8.40 -9.16 9.14
CA ILE A 59 -8.61 -10.61 9.03
C ILE A 59 -7.37 -11.31 9.55
N ARG A 60 -7.43 -11.71 10.82
CA ARG A 60 -6.32 -12.37 11.51
C ARG A 60 -6.01 -13.73 10.90
N ASN A 61 -4.72 -14.07 10.82
CA ASN A 61 -4.25 -15.42 10.46
C ASN A 61 -4.75 -15.90 9.08
N ALA A 62 -5.08 -14.98 8.17
CA ALA A 62 -5.52 -15.30 6.82
C ALA A 62 -4.42 -16.05 6.06
N GLN A 63 -4.77 -17.13 5.39
CA GLN A 63 -3.86 -17.81 4.46
C GLN A 63 -3.99 -17.19 3.07
N VAL A 64 -2.87 -16.76 2.51
CA VAL A 64 -2.80 -15.92 1.31
C VAL A 64 -1.87 -16.57 0.30
N LYS A 65 -2.31 -16.59 -0.96
CA LYS A 65 -1.55 -17.11 -2.10
C LYS A 65 -1.23 -15.98 -3.07
N LEU A 66 0.03 -15.84 -3.43
CA LEU A 66 0.51 -14.95 -4.50
C LEU A 66 0.82 -15.79 -5.73
N THR A 67 0.36 -15.35 -6.90
CA THR A 67 0.61 -15.98 -8.21
C THR A 67 1.26 -14.97 -9.15
N LEU A 68 2.39 -15.37 -9.73
CA LEU A 68 3.15 -14.61 -10.71
C LEU A 68 2.61 -14.85 -12.13
N PRO A 69 2.94 -13.98 -13.11
CA PRO A 69 2.48 -14.12 -14.49
C PRO A 69 2.89 -15.44 -15.16
N ASN A 70 4.03 -16.01 -14.77
CA ASN A 70 4.52 -17.31 -15.26
C ASN A 70 3.83 -18.53 -14.62
N GLY A 71 2.83 -18.31 -13.75
CA GLY A 71 2.10 -19.37 -13.06
C GLY A 71 2.76 -19.92 -11.79
N LYS A 72 4.01 -19.53 -11.47
CA LYS A 72 4.61 -19.85 -10.16
C LYS A 72 3.80 -19.15 -9.05
N PHE A 73 3.67 -19.82 -7.92
CA PHE A 73 2.92 -19.29 -6.79
C PHE A 73 3.60 -19.56 -5.45
N PHE A 74 3.27 -18.73 -4.48
CA PHE A 74 3.78 -18.81 -3.12
C PHE A 74 2.64 -18.60 -2.13
N GLU A 75 2.78 -19.17 -0.94
CA GLU A 75 1.74 -19.13 0.09
C GLU A 75 2.34 -18.66 1.41
N VAL A 76 1.64 -17.76 2.09
CA VAL A 76 2.03 -17.24 3.40
C VAL A 76 0.80 -17.09 4.28
N LYS A 77 1.05 -17.01 5.58
CA LYS A 77 0.03 -16.74 6.58
C LYS A 77 0.19 -15.31 7.09
N ALA A 78 -0.90 -14.55 7.05
CA ALA A 78 -0.97 -13.23 7.66
C ALA A 78 -0.87 -13.34 9.19
N ASP A 79 -0.42 -12.28 9.84
CA ASP A 79 -0.31 -12.20 11.29
C ASP A 79 -1.66 -11.91 11.97
N HIS A 80 -1.61 -11.58 13.26
CA HIS A 80 -2.77 -11.24 14.08
C HIS A 80 -3.37 -9.85 13.78
N GLU A 81 -2.65 -8.99 13.07
CA GLU A 81 -3.10 -7.67 12.60
C GLU A 81 -3.50 -7.68 11.12
N GLY A 82 -3.43 -8.86 10.49
CA GLY A 82 -3.78 -9.11 9.09
C GLY A 82 -2.66 -8.81 8.10
N TYR A 83 -1.46 -8.42 8.53
CA TYR A 83 -0.35 -8.17 7.62
C TYR A 83 0.25 -9.48 7.11
N PHE A 84 0.61 -9.52 5.84
CA PHE A 84 1.35 -10.63 5.23
C PHE A 84 2.57 -10.12 4.48
N LEU A 85 3.62 -10.93 4.45
CA LEU A 85 4.87 -10.63 3.77
C LEU A 85 5.35 -11.88 3.02
N PHE A 86 5.50 -11.73 1.71
CA PHE A 86 6.30 -12.63 0.88
C PHE A 86 7.72 -12.06 0.85
N ASN A 87 8.68 -12.81 1.38
CA ASN A 87 10.10 -12.51 1.35
C ASN A 87 10.81 -13.82 0.95
N ILE A 88 11.04 -13.98 -0.35
CA ILE A 88 11.33 -15.28 -0.97
C ILE A 88 12.46 -15.12 -2.00
N ALA A 89 13.51 -15.91 -1.86
CA ALA A 89 14.52 -16.05 -2.91
C ALA A 89 13.96 -16.84 -4.09
N THR A 90 14.18 -16.36 -5.32
CA THR A 90 13.70 -16.99 -6.54
C THR A 90 14.84 -17.62 -7.33
N ASP A 91 14.56 -18.75 -7.96
CA ASP A 91 15.45 -19.51 -8.84
C ASP A 91 15.45 -18.99 -10.29
N PHE A 92 14.79 -17.85 -10.54
CA PHE A 92 14.61 -17.23 -11.85
C PHE A 92 14.66 -15.72 -11.69
N ASN A 93 14.95 -15.03 -12.79
CA ASN A 93 14.97 -13.58 -12.84
C ASN A 93 13.54 -13.02 -12.88
N LEU A 94 13.17 -12.26 -11.84
CA LEU A 94 11.88 -11.57 -11.74
C LEU A 94 11.74 -10.47 -12.79
N HIS A 95 12.86 -9.93 -13.26
CA HIS A 95 12.89 -8.91 -14.29
C HIS A 95 12.31 -9.42 -15.63
N ASP A 96 12.40 -10.72 -15.93
CA ASP A 96 11.82 -11.30 -17.14
C ASP A 96 10.27 -11.25 -17.14
N LEU A 97 9.68 -10.92 -15.99
CA LEU A 97 8.23 -10.89 -15.78
C LEU A 97 7.68 -9.46 -15.61
N THR A 98 8.53 -8.44 -15.68
CA THR A 98 8.12 -7.04 -15.50
C THR A 98 7.62 -6.41 -16.80
N ASP A 99 6.91 -5.30 -16.67
CA ASP A 99 6.72 -4.37 -17.78
C ASP A 99 7.99 -3.56 -18.09
N LYS A 100 7.86 -2.61 -19.02
CA LYS A 100 8.95 -1.75 -19.47
C LYS A 100 9.47 -0.79 -18.38
N GLU A 101 8.69 -0.53 -17.35
CA GLU A 101 9.05 0.34 -16.22
C GLU A 101 9.55 -0.47 -15.02
N GLY A 102 9.70 -1.78 -15.16
CA GLY A 102 10.21 -2.66 -14.11
C GLY A 102 9.12 -3.09 -13.13
N TYR A 103 7.83 -2.85 -13.42
CA TYR A 103 6.75 -3.31 -12.54
C TYR A 103 6.35 -4.74 -12.86
N LEU A 104 6.44 -5.60 -11.85
CA LEU A 104 5.93 -6.96 -11.86
C LEU A 104 4.49 -6.97 -11.32
N LEU A 105 3.54 -7.22 -12.21
CA LEU A 105 2.13 -7.43 -11.84
C LEU A 105 1.95 -8.79 -11.18
N LEU A 106 1.20 -8.81 -10.08
CA LEU A 106 0.98 -10.01 -9.30
C LEU A 106 -0.48 -10.13 -8.86
N THR A 107 -0.95 -11.37 -8.81
CA THR A 107 -2.30 -11.71 -8.34
C THR A 107 -2.20 -12.34 -6.97
N VAL A 108 -2.99 -11.85 -6.03
CA VAL A 108 -3.07 -12.38 -4.67
C VAL A 108 -4.51 -12.82 -4.38
N SER A 109 -4.67 -13.94 -3.71
CA SER A 109 -5.96 -14.51 -3.32
C SER A 109 -5.90 -15.09 -1.91
N PHE A 110 -7.06 -15.24 -1.27
CA PHE A 110 -7.17 -16.06 -0.07
C PHE A 110 -7.13 -17.55 -0.47
N ILE A 111 -6.49 -18.39 0.34
CA ILE A 111 -6.50 -19.84 0.12
C ILE A 111 -7.89 -20.38 0.47
N GLU A 112 -8.49 -21.14 -0.45
CA GLU A 112 -9.90 -21.53 -0.35
C GLU A 112 -10.14 -22.71 0.60
N ASP A 113 -9.10 -23.50 0.90
CA ASP A 113 -9.15 -24.70 1.74
C ASP A 113 -9.08 -24.36 3.25
N ASN A 114 -9.93 -23.44 3.69
CA ASN A 114 -9.98 -22.99 5.07
C ASN A 114 -11.43 -22.72 5.53
N ALA A 115 -11.80 -23.21 6.71
CA ALA A 115 -13.11 -22.98 7.33
C ALA A 115 -13.48 -21.48 7.45
N ALA A 116 -12.50 -20.61 7.66
CA ALA A 116 -12.67 -19.16 7.69
C ALA A 116 -13.08 -18.60 6.31
N PHE A 117 -12.44 -19.06 5.23
CA PHE A 117 -12.79 -18.66 3.86
C PHE A 117 -14.18 -19.20 3.47
N ALA A 118 -14.49 -20.45 3.80
CA ALA A 118 -15.83 -21.02 3.59
C ALA A 118 -16.93 -20.21 4.31
N LYS A 119 -16.65 -19.75 5.54
CA LYS A 119 -17.54 -18.85 6.30
C LYS A 119 -17.69 -17.50 5.61
N ALA A 120 -16.60 -16.88 5.15
CA ALA A 120 -16.63 -15.61 4.44
C ALA A 120 -17.43 -15.69 3.13
N LYS A 121 -17.23 -16.76 2.34
CA LYS A 121 -17.96 -17.06 1.11
C LYS A 121 -19.45 -17.26 1.39
N ARG A 122 -19.82 -18.06 2.39
CA ARG A 122 -21.22 -18.26 2.82
C ARG A 122 -21.89 -16.94 3.24
N GLN A 123 -21.14 -16.07 3.91
CA GLN A 123 -21.62 -14.76 4.33
C GLN A 123 -21.59 -13.70 3.20
N LYS A 124 -21.26 -14.10 1.96
CA LYS A 124 -21.14 -13.23 0.79
C LYS A 124 -20.17 -12.06 1.01
N ARG A 125 -19.11 -12.29 1.80
CA ARG A 125 -18.05 -11.31 2.07
C ARG A 125 -16.96 -11.33 1.01
N ILE A 126 -16.87 -12.39 0.20
CA ILE A 126 -15.94 -12.47 -0.94
C ILE A 126 -16.78 -12.72 -2.19
N LYS A 127 -16.73 -11.77 -3.14
CA LYS A 127 -17.39 -11.92 -4.45
C LYS A 127 -16.43 -12.52 -5.48
N ILE A 128 -15.21 -12.00 -5.51
CA ILE A 128 -14.13 -12.44 -6.40
C ILE A 128 -12.89 -12.60 -5.53
N ASN A 129 -12.32 -13.80 -5.49
CA ASN A 129 -11.11 -14.11 -4.72
C ASN A 129 -9.85 -13.86 -5.56
N LYS A 130 -9.74 -12.64 -6.10
CA LYS A 130 -8.64 -12.24 -6.99
C LYS A 130 -8.37 -10.75 -6.78
N PHE A 131 -7.22 -10.44 -6.20
CA PHE A 131 -6.76 -9.10 -5.90
C PHE A 131 -5.45 -8.86 -6.65
N THR A 132 -5.27 -7.68 -7.21
CA THR A 132 -4.09 -7.34 -8.00
C THR A 132 -3.18 -6.42 -7.19
N GLY A 133 -1.89 -6.63 -7.32
CA GLY A 133 -0.87 -5.74 -6.81
C GLY A 133 0.32 -5.71 -7.75
N GLU A 134 1.36 -5.03 -7.32
CA GLU A 134 2.58 -4.85 -8.10
C GLU A 134 3.78 -4.63 -7.19
N THR A 135 4.96 -5.01 -7.68
CA THR A 135 6.24 -4.75 -7.03
C THR A 135 7.20 -4.24 -8.09
N LEU A 136 8.01 -3.23 -7.74
CA LEU A 136 9.05 -2.69 -8.62
C LEU A 136 10.28 -3.59 -8.55
N VAL A 137 10.76 -4.06 -9.68
CA VAL A 137 12.09 -4.67 -9.84
C VAL A 137 12.93 -3.65 -10.62
N PRO A 138 13.79 -2.86 -9.96
CA PRO A 138 14.58 -1.84 -10.64
C PRO A 138 15.53 -2.46 -11.67
N TYR A 139 15.65 -1.83 -12.84
CA TYR A 139 16.65 -2.17 -13.84
C TYR A 139 18.07 -1.88 -13.33
N SER A 140 19.02 -2.74 -13.67
CA SER A 140 20.43 -2.53 -13.38
C SER A 140 21.03 -1.35 -14.15
N GLU A 141 20.41 -0.99 -15.28
CA GLU A 141 20.79 0.08 -16.19
C GLU A 141 20.24 1.46 -15.79
N ALA A 142 19.43 1.54 -14.73
CA ALA A 142 18.93 2.81 -14.23
C ALA A 142 20.11 3.74 -13.87
N ALA A 143 20.09 4.98 -14.34
CA ALA A 143 21.19 5.91 -14.12
C ALA A 143 21.36 6.27 -12.64
N TYR A 144 20.24 6.37 -11.92
CA TYR A 144 20.19 6.56 -10.47
C TYR A 144 18.82 6.17 -9.91
N GLY A 145 18.73 5.97 -8.60
CA GLY A 145 17.46 5.90 -7.89
C GLY A 145 17.18 7.18 -7.11
N VAL A 146 15.91 7.55 -6.96
CA VAL A 146 15.49 8.71 -6.17
C VAL A 146 14.77 8.24 -4.92
N ILE A 147 15.29 8.62 -3.76
CA ILE A 147 14.66 8.34 -2.47
C ILE A 147 14.16 9.65 -1.90
N SER A 148 12.87 9.71 -1.58
CA SER A 148 12.25 10.89 -0.98
C SER A 148 11.49 10.56 0.29
N ASP A 149 11.67 11.38 1.31
CA ASP A 149 10.72 11.41 2.43
C ASP A 149 9.36 11.96 1.93
N ILE A 150 8.27 11.55 2.56
CA ILE A 150 6.92 12.07 2.31
C ILE A 150 6.57 13.12 3.36
N ASP A 151 6.76 12.76 4.64
CA ASP A 151 6.36 13.59 5.77
C ASP A 151 7.23 14.86 5.79
N ASP A 152 6.61 16.03 5.94
CA ASP A 152 7.27 17.35 5.93
C ASP A 152 8.13 17.69 4.67
N THR A 153 8.12 16.86 3.62
CA THR A 153 8.84 17.09 2.35
C THR A 153 7.89 17.28 1.18
N ILE A 154 6.96 16.35 0.96
CA ILE A 154 6.00 16.43 -0.15
C ILE A 154 4.62 16.88 0.36
N MET A 155 4.33 16.60 1.62
CA MET A 155 3.08 16.95 2.29
C MET A 155 3.35 17.90 3.46
N HIS A 156 2.77 19.11 3.44
CA HIS A 156 2.78 19.99 4.62
C HIS A 156 1.94 19.33 5.73
N THR A 157 2.62 18.65 6.65
CA THR A 157 1.97 17.90 7.71
C THR A 157 1.58 18.79 8.87
N GLY A 158 2.35 19.83 9.23
CA GLY A 158 1.94 20.84 10.22
C GLY A 158 1.54 20.29 11.60
N VAL A 159 1.86 19.03 11.90
CA VAL A 159 1.42 18.34 13.12
C VAL A 159 2.58 17.57 13.73
N THR A 160 3.01 18.01 14.90
CA THR A 160 4.18 17.51 15.64
C THR A 160 3.95 16.21 16.44
N SER A 161 2.80 15.53 16.30
CA SER A 161 2.47 14.36 17.15
C SER A 161 1.36 13.46 16.57
N PHE A 162 1.48 12.14 16.76
CA PHE A 162 0.52 11.09 16.39
C PHE A 162 -0.90 11.28 16.98
N LEU A 163 -1.00 11.72 18.24
CA LEU A 163 -2.29 12.05 18.88
C LEU A 163 -2.92 13.27 18.22
N LYS A 164 -2.10 14.25 17.86
CA LYS A 164 -2.56 15.38 17.08
C LYS A 164 -2.87 14.98 15.65
N LEU A 165 -2.23 13.98 15.05
CA LEU A 165 -2.59 13.46 13.72
C LEU A 165 -4.04 12.93 13.77
N ARG A 166 -4.38 12.09 14.77
CA ARG A 166 -5.74 11.55 14.97
C ARG A 166 -6.81 12.63 15.16
N VAL A 167 -6.47 13.73 15.83
CA VAL A 167 -7.39 14.88 16.06
C VAL A 167 -7.38 15.83 14.86
N ALA A 168 -6.22 16.02 14.23
CA ALA A 168 -6.01 16.75 12.99
C ALA A 168 -6.79 16.09 11.86
N PHE A 169 -6.86 14.76 11.77
CA PHE A 169 -7.69 14.04 10.81
C PHE A 169 -9.14 14.55 10.83
N ASN A 170 -9.70 14.94 11.98
CA ASN A 170 -11.06 15.54 12.08
C ASN A 170 -11.17 16.93 11.44
N THR A 171 -10.07 17.68 11.32
CA THR A 171 -10.01 19.05 10.76
C THR A 171 -9.39 19.07 9.35
N PHE A 172 -8.46 18.18 9.06
CA PHE A 172 -7.53 18.23 7.94
C PHE A 172 -8.05 17.59 6.64
N PHE A 173 -9.12 16.79 6.70
CA PHE A 173 -9.82 16.29 5.50
C PHE A 173 -10.92 17.23 5.00
N LYS A 174 -11.12 18.39 5.64
CA LYS A 174 -11.78 19.52 4.95
C LYS A 174 -10.96 20.04 3.75
N ASN A 175 -9.69 19.66 3.64
CA ASN A 175 -8.69 20.30 2.78
C ASN A 175 -7.74 19.29 2.09
N TYR A 176 -8.12 18.04 1.80
CA TYR A 176 -7.21 17.16 1.03
C TYR A 176 -6.98 17.69 -0.40
N ASP A 177 -8.04 18.25 -0.98
CA ASP A 177 -8.09 19.02 -2.22
C ASP A 177 -7.38 20.39 -2.13
N ARG A 178 -7.07 20.87 -0.92
CA ARG A 178 -6.37 22.14 -0.66
C ARG A 178 -4.95 21.98 -0.14
N ARG A 179 -4.51 20.77 0.20
CA ARG A 179 -3.11 20.47 0.48
C ARG A 179 -2.40 20.23 -0.83
N LEU A 180 -2.11 21.35 -1.49
CA LEU A 180 -1.28 21.34 -2.68
C LEU A 180 0.08 20.73 -2.27
N PRO A 181 0.61 19.74 -3.02
CA PRO A 181 2.03 19.44 -2.93
C PRO A 181 2.81 20.75 -3.11
N LEU A 182 4.04 20.81 -2.59
CA LEU A 182 4.92 21.94 -2.87
C LEU A 182 4.85 22.25 -4.37
N LYS A 183 4.54 23.51 -4.72
CA LYS A 183 4.21 23.89 -6.10
C LYS A 183 5.33 23.43 -7.03
N GLY A 184 5.00 22.57 -8.00
CA GLY A 184 5.97 22.02 -8.96
C GLY A 184 6.71 20.75 -8.50
N ALA A 185 6.50 20.24 -7.28
CA ALA A 185 7.17 19.04 -6.79
C ALA A 185 6.87 17.80 -7.64
N ALA A 186 5.59 17.54 -7.96
CA ALA A 186 5.23 16.42 -8.83
C ALA A 186 5.92 16.52 -10.20
N SER A 187 5.92 17.71 -10.81
CA SER A 187 6.61 17.98 -12.07
C SER A 187 8.12 17.75 -11.96
N PHE A 188 8.76 18.21 -10.87
CA PHE A 188 10.17 17.98 -10.62
C PHE A 188 10.49 16.47 -10.47
N TYR A 189 9.66 15.73 -9.74
CA TYR A 189 9.85 14.29 -9.54
C TYR A 189 9.65 13.52 -10.84
N GLN A 190 8.71 13.95 -11.69
CA GLN A 190 8.55 13.43 -13.04
C GLN A 190 9.78 13.69 -13.92
N LEU A 191 10.42 14.86 -13.79
CA LEU A 191 11.69 15.12 -14.48
C LEU A 191 12.81 14.22 -13.97
N LEU A 192 12.92 14.01 -12.65
CA LEU A 192 13.93 13.10 -12.08
C LEU A 192 13.73 11.66 -12.54
N HIS A 193 12.49 11.17 -12.52
CA HIS A 193 12.11 9.84 -12.99
C HIS A 193 12.42 9.66 -14.48
N ARG A 194 12.08 10.65 -15.32
CA ARG A 194 12.36 10.59 -16.76
C ARG A 194 13.84 10.77 -17.11
N GLY A 195 14.60 11.40 -16.24
CA GLY A 195 16.04 11.63 -16.39
C GLY A 195 16.39 12.48 -17.61
N ALA A 196 17.67 12.46 -17.99
CA ALA A 196 18.21 13.33 -19.04
C ALA A 196 17.69 12.94 -20.43
N SER A 197 17.49 11.65 -20.69
CA SER A 197 16.96 11.17 -21.98
C SER A 197 15.44 11.33 -22.11
N SER A 198 14.78 11.78 -21.04
CA SER A 198 13.32 11.75 -20.86
C SER A 198 12.68 10.34 -20.85
N LYS A 199 13.49 9.28 -20.92
CA LYS A 199 13.06 7.87 -20.97
C LYS A 199 13.84 6.97 -20.00
N ASP A 200 14.63 7.55 -19.09
CA ASP A 200 15.54 6.79 -18.21
C ASP A 200 14.79 5.95 -17.17
N GLN A 201 13.55 6.33 -16.83
CA GLN A 201 12.67 5.62 -15.90
C GLN A 201 13.34 5.29 -14.55
N ASN A 202 14.14 6.24 -14.04
CA ASN A 202 14.85 6.14 -12.77
C ASN A 202 13.88 5.79 -11.64
N PRO A 203 14.14 4.72 -10.86
CA PRO A 203 13.19 4.24 -9.85
C PRO A 203 12.99 5.25 -8.73
N MET A 204 11.73 5.46 -8.34
CA MET A 204 11.34 6.34 -7.24
C MET A 204 11.02 5.51 -6.00
N PHE A 205 11.53 5.90 -4.84
CA PHE A 205 11.24 5.28 -3.55
C PHE A 205 10.75 6.35 -2.58
N TYR A 206 9.60 6.11 -1.96
CA TYR A 206 9.03 7.02 -0.98
C TYR A 206 9.16 6.44 0.43
N LEU A 207 9.70 7.22 1.35
CA LEU A 207 9.86 6.87 2.76
C LEU A 207 8.91 7.72 3.60
N SER A 208 8.37 7.16 4.67
CA SER A 208 7.63 7.94 5.66
C SER A 208 7.76 7.32 7.04
N ASN A 209 7.73 8.18 8.05
CA ASN A 209 7.68 7.77 9.45
C ASN A 209 6.25 7.45 9.90
N SER A 210 5.28 7.42 8.99
CA SER A 210 3.90 7.04 9.25
C SER A 210 3.71 5.53 9.45
N PRO A 211 2.70 5.10 10.22
CA PRO A 211 2.33 3.69 10.33
C PRO A 211 1.70 3.16 9.04
N TRP A 212 1.78 1.84 8.83
CA TRP A 212 1.17 1.14 7.69
C TRP A 212 -0.33 1.40 7.49
N ASN A 213 -1.07 1.74 8.55
CA ASN A 213 -2.48 2.13 8.46
C ASN A 213 -2.73 3.36 7.55
N LEU A 214 -1.68 4.17 7.27
CA LEU A 214 -1.76 5.32 6.36
C LEU A 214 -1.37 5.01 4.92
N TYR A 215 -0.96 3.77 4.62
CA TYR A 215 -0.51 3.37 3.29
C TYR A 215 -1.49 3.80 2.19
N LYS A 216 -2.77 3.42 2.31
CA LYS A 216 -3.75 3.67 1.24
C LYS A 216 -4.01 5.16 1.02
N TYR A 217 -3.88 5.97 2.06
CA TYR A 217 -3.99 7.41 1.95
C TYR A 217 -2.81 8.00 1.18
N LEU A 218 -1.59 7.60 1.54
CA LEU A 218 -0.36 8.09 0.90
C LEU A 218 -0.27 7.66 -0.56
N GLU A 219 -0.61 6.41 -0.87
CA GLU A 219 -0.72 5.90 -2.24
C GLU A 219 -1.65 6.76 -3.09
N LYS A 220 -2.88 6.99 -2.60
CA LYS A 220 -3.86 7.83 -3.30
C LYS A 220 -3.41 9.28 -3.44
N PHE A 221 -2.71 9.83 -2.46
CA PHE A 221 -2.19 11.18 -2.51
C PHE A 221 -1.13 11.30 -3.64
N LEU A 222 -0.17 10.39 -3.69
CA LEU A 222 0.85 10.37 -4.74
C LEU A 222 0.22 10.24 -6.14
N ASP A 223 -0.72 9.30 -6.29
CA ASP A 223 -1.43 9.08 -7.56
C ASP A 223 -2.25 10.30 -7.98
N PHE A 224 -3.05 10.85 -7.06
CA PHE A 224 -3.94 11.99 -7.34
C PHE A 224 -3.16 13.25 -7.74
N HIS A 225 -1.98 13.46 -7.14
CA HIS A 225 -1.14 14.62 -7.44
C HIS A 225 -0.12 14.37 -8.57
N GLY A 226 -0.13 13.19 -9.20
CA GLY A 226 0.69 12.89 -10.37
C GLY A 226 2.19 12.72 -10.05
N PHE A 227 2.54 12.31 -8.83
CA PHE A 227 3.89 11.88 -8.53
C PHE A 227 4.22 10.60 -9.34
N PRO A 228 5.48 10.40 -9.76
CA PRO A 228 5.84 9.15 -10.41
C PRO A 228 5.63 7.99 -9.44
N LYS A 229 5.12 6.89 -9.97
CA LYS A 229 4.84 5.68 -9.22
C LYS A 229 6.13 5.14 -8.59
N GLY A 230 6.01 4.59 -7.39
CA GLY A 230 7.13 3.99 -6.69
C GLY A 230 6.71 3.24 -5.42
N PRO A 231 7.58 2.39 -4.87
CA PRO A 231 7.36 1.76 -3.57
C PRO A 231 7.19 2.80 -2.47
N ILE A 232 6.31 2.49 -1.50
CA ILE A 232 6.07 3.34 -0.32
C ILE A 232 6.45 2.54 0.92
N LEU A 233 7.52 2.96 1.59
CA LEU A 233 8.04 2.30 2.78
C LEU A 233 7.59 3.07 4.01
N LEU A 234 6.91 2.37 4.91
CA LEU A 234 6.36 2.89 6.15
C LEU A 234 6.99 2.20 7.35
N ARG A 235 6.78 2.75 8.54
CA ARG A 235 7.29 2.14 9.78
C ARG A 235 6.27 1.21 10.42
N ASP A 236 6.79 0.08 10.90
CA ASP A 236 6.13 -0.74 11.90
C ASP A 236 6.22 -0.01 13.25
N PHE A 237 5.09 0.49 13.76
CA PHE A 237 5.05 1.08 15.10
C PHE A 237 4.77 0.00 16.13
N PRO A 238 5.56 -0.10 17.20
CA PRO A 238 5.23 -0.96 18.31
C PRO A 238 3.95 -0.47 18.97
N THR A 239 2.94 -1.34 19.03
CA THR A 239 1.78 -1.19 19.91
C THR A 239 2.22 -1.26 21.37
N PRO A 240 1.43 -0.77 22.35
CA PRO A 240 1.76 -0.89 23.78
C PRO A 240 1.98 -2.32 24.27
N TRP A 241 1.61 -3.31 23.44
CA TRP A 241 1.70 -4.74 23.71
C TRP A 241 2.82 -5.42 22.90
N ASP A 242 3.50 -4.69 22.02
CA ASP A 242 4.60 -5.23 21.21
C ASP A 242 5.85 -5.45 22.06
N ARG A 243 6.26 -6.72 22.12
CA ARG A 243 7.49 -7.16 22.80
C ARG A 243 8.71 -7.17 21.87
N THR A 244 8.59 -6.62 20.67
CA THR A 244 9.66 -6.58 19.67
C THR A 244 10.81 -5.72 20.22
N PRO A 245 12.03 -6.27 20.39
CA PRO A 245 13.15 -5.53 20.93
C PRO A 245 13.40 -4.29 20.09
N LYS A 246 13.48 -3.12 20.73
CA LYS A 246 13.91 -1.90 20.04
C LYS A 246 15.29 -2.17 19.42
N LEU A 247 15.38 -2.09 18.09
CA LEU A 247 16.68 -2.03 17.42
C LEU A 247 17.47 -0.89 18.08
N LYS A 248 18.59 -1.23 18.72
CA LYS A 248 19.52 -0.23 19.25
C LYS A 248 19.92 0.62 18.05
N ARG A 249 19.59 1.91 18.12
CA ARG A 249 20.16 2.87 17.18
C ARG A 249 21.68 2.87 17.37
N PRO A 250 22.46 2.99 16.30
CA PRO A 250 23.90 3.17 16.40
C PRO A 250 24.25 4.41 17.25
#